data_AF-A0A930JYM7-F1
#
_entry.id   AF-A0A930JYM7-F1
#
_cell.length_a   1.000
_cell.length_b   1.000
_cell.length_c   1.000
_cell.angle_alpha   90.00
_cell.angle_beta   90.00
_cell.angle_gamma   90.00
#
_symmetry.space_group_name_H-M   'P 1'
#
loop_
_entity.id
_entity.type
_entity.pdbx_description
1 polymer ?
#
loop_
_entity_poly.entity_id
_entity_poly.type
_entity_poly.pdbx_seq_one_letter_code
_entity_poly.pdbx_strand_id
1 'polypeptide(L)'
;MKKLYSLLFALTSILLLGACTPEVDSVFDKSSANRIAESISNTKAILASAPNGWRMAYYGAEQYGGYNIFCKFDTAENVKVMEETDMSEAESHYTVSQSQGVQLSFDTFNKAFHKFSDPVGKLDGAQVGQAGKGFEGDFEFRVLSCSKDSIVLQGKKGEARIVMTPVPENQTWSDYIADAHYMKTLMTSDRYRLVLGNDTLKAIKTDYNVIAVTDTNGVVIDLPFIYTNKGMDLLTPKKVHDKIVRNFTYSENDKWADRNDNTVMLMPYYPSPVEALISGQWTVNLTETNSQTVDVWKTVNAYASAISGNRYPFRSLFIGTYDGDEVFTIGAVFGQAGGRVVYDYEINDDNHITFIGTNEPATAKLNGAQNNNYSAFKRLFRFDDVLVRFKLNGLETAYEVSLNDPKNPTKITLTSVLDPTYKLVFNKGISLVNFN
;
A
#
# COMPACT_ATOMS: atom_id res chain seq x y z
N MET A 1 72.47 -43.62 17.74
CA MET A 1 71.42 -42.68 17.27
C MET A 1 70.84 -43.04 15.89
N LYS A 2 71.63 -43.32 14.84
CA LYS A 2 71.12 -43.67 13.49
C LYS A 2 70.14 -44.87 13.43
N LYS A 3 70.35 -45.93 14.24
CA LYS A 3 69.46 -47.10 14.29
C LYS A 3 68.11 -46.83 14.98
N LEU A 4 68.06 -45.85 15.90
CA LEU A 4 66.83 -45.47 16.61
C LEU A 4 65.90 -44.66 15.71
N TYR A 5 66.45 -43.72 14.93
CA TYR A 5 65.70 -42.96 13.93
C TYR A 5 65.17 -43.84 12.79
N SER A 6 65.93 -44.86 12.38
CA SER A 6 65.48 -45.83 11.37
C SER A 6 64.32 -46.70 11.87
N LEU A 7 64.32 -47.08 13.16
CA LEU A 7 63.20 -47.81 13.78
C LEU A 7 61.97 -46.91 13.95
N LEU A 8 62.18 -45.65 14.34
CA LEU A 8 61.10 -44.67 14.48
C LEU A 8 60.43 -44.37 13.12
N PHE A 9 61.23 -44.22 12.06
CA PHE A 9 60.70 -44.05 10.70
C PHE A 9 59.90 -45.27 10.25
N ALA A 10 60.42 -46.49 10.46
CA ALA A 10 59.71 -47.72 10.10
C ALA A 10 58.40 -47.89 10.88
N LEU A 11 58.38 -47.55 12.18
CA LEU A 11 57.17 -47.63 13.01
C LEU A 11 56.11 -46.60 12.59
N THR A 12 56.55 -45.39 12.19
CA THR A 12 55.65 -44.34 11.68
C THR A 12 55.07 -44.72 10.31
N SER A 13 55.86 -45.37 9.45
CA SER A 13 55.38 -45.88 8.16
C SER A 13 54.34 -47.00 8.30
N ILE A 14 54.46 -47.86 9.32
CA ILE A 14 53.49 -48.94 9.60
C ILE A 14 52.18 -48.36 10.16
N LEU A 15 52.25 -47.32 11.01
CA LEU A 15 51.07 -46.65 11.56
C LEU A 15 50.26 -45.86 10.51
N LEU A 16 50.92 -45.33 9.48
CA LEU A 16 50.26 -44.63 8.36
C LEU A 16 49.49 -45.56 7.42
N LEU A 17 49.80 -46.88 7.40
CA LEU A 17 49.08 -47.86 6.60
C LEU A 17 47.77 -48.33 7.24
N GLY A 18 47.58 -48.12 8.55
CA GLY A 18 46.35 -48.46 9.29
C GLY A 18 45.30 -47.35 9.34
N ALA A 19 45.67 -46.11 8.97
CA ALA A 19 44.77 -44.94 9.00
C ALA A 19 43.94 -44.76 7.71
N CYS A 20 44.24 -45.55 6.67
CA CYS A 20 43.49 -45.57 5.41
C CYS A 20 42.79 -46.93 5.25
N THR A 21 41.82 -47.24 6.12
CA THR A 21 40.75 -48.15 5.71
C THR A 21 39.80 -47.35 4.80
N PRO A 22 39.61 -47.72 3.52
CA PRO A 22 38.73 -46.99 2.60
C PRO A 22 37.24 -47.20 2.90
N GLU A 23 36.90 -47.92 3.96
CA GLU A 23 35.54 -48.10 4.44
C GLU A 23 35.12 -46.89 5.29
N VAL A 24 34.56 -45.90 4.61
CA VAL A 24 33.63 -44.96 5.24
C VAL A 24 32.27 -45.62 5.19
N ASP A 25 31.71 -45.98 6.35
CA ASP A 25 30.34 -46.48 6.41
C ASP A 25 29.41 -45.51 5.69
N SER A 26 28.70 -46.00 4.68
CA SER A 26 27.81 -45.16 3.90
C SER A 26 26.67 -44.69 4.79
N VAL A 27 26.59 -43.37 5.03
CA VAL A 27 25.48 -42.75 5.76
C VAL A 27 24.13 -42.95 5.03
N PHE A 28 24.15 -43.30 3.74
CA PHE A 28 22.97 -43.50 2.91
C PHE A 28 22.98 -44.85 2.18
N ASP A 29 21.80 -45.45 2.03
CA ASP A 29 21.66 -46.75 1.33
C ASP A 29 21.92 -46.70 -0.18
N LYS A 30 21.88 -45.49 -0.78
CA LYS A 30 22.10 -45.26 -2.21
C LYS A 30 23.25 -44.28 -2.45
N SER A 31 23.95 -44.45 -3.57
CA SER A 31 24.98 -43.51 -4.03
C SER A 31 24.39 -42.10 -4.26
N SER A 32 25.22 -41.07 -4.11
CA SER A 32 24.77 -39.68 -4.32
C SER A 32 24.20 -39.45 -5.72
N ALA A 33 24.76 -40.12 -6.75
CA ALA A 33 24.26 -40.07 -8.13
C ALA A 33 22.85 -40.68 -8.28
N ASN A 34 22.60 -41.83 -7.63
CA ASN A 34 21.29 -42.46 -7.68
C ASN A 34 20.24 -41.65 -6.93
N ARG A 35 20.58 -41.08 -5.75
CA ARG A 35 19.66 -40.25 -4.96
C ARG A 35 19.22 -38.99 -5.70
N ILE A 36 20.15 -38.31 -6.38
CA ILE A 36 19.80 -37.08 -7.11
C ILE A 36 18.99 -37.39 -8.38
N ALA A 37 19.29 -38.48 -9.09
CA ALA A 37 18.52 -38.92 -10.25
C ALA A 37 17.06 -39.25 -9.86
N GLU A 38 16.87 -39.95 -8.73
CA GLU A 38 15.55 -40.24 -8.18
C GLU A 38 14.82 -38.96 -7.77
N SER A 39 15.51 -38.01 -7.15
CA SER A 39 14.93 -36.72 -6.75
C SER A 39 14.51 -35.87 -7.95
N ILE A 40 15.30 -35.85 -9.03
CA ILE A 40 14.95 -35.21 -10.31
C ILE A 40 13.71 -35.87 -10.93
N SER A 41 13.71 -37.21 -11.01
CA SER A 41 12.57 -37.97 -11.56
C SER A 41 11.29 -37.73 -10.76
N ASN A 42 11.36 -37.78 -9.43
CA ASN A 42 10.23 -37.50 -8.54
C ASN A 42 9.73 -36.06 -8.71
N THR A 43 10.63 -35.08 -8.84
CA THR A 43 10.25 -33.67 -9.05
C THR A 43 9.49 -33.48 -10.37
N LYS A 44 9.98 -34.06 -11.48
CA LYS A 44 9.28 -34.03 -12.77
C LYS A 44 7.89 -34.67 -12.67
N ALA A 45 7.80 -35.82 -12.01
CA ALA A 45 6.53 -36.52 -11.83
C ALA A 45 5.52 -35.69 -11.00
N ILE A 46 5.96 -35.05 -9.92
CA ILE A 46 5.10 -34.20 -9.09
C ILE A 46 4.65 -32.95 -9.86
N LEU A 47 5.58 -32.25 -10.54
CA LEU A 47 5.25 -31.06 -11.34
C LEU A 47 4.13 -31.36 -12.36
N ALA A 48 4.22 -32.50 -13.06
CA ALA A 48 3.24 -32.93 -14.05
C ALA A 48 1.96 -33.57 -13.44
N SER A 49 1.92 -33.84 -12.13
CA SER A 49 0.81 -34.55 -11.50
C SER A 49 -0.40 -33.68 -11.16
N ALA A 50 -0.25 -32.34 -11.12
CA ALA A 50 -1.34 -31.42 -10.81
C ALA A 50 -2.23 -31.19 -12.05
N PRO A 51 -3.48 -31.70 -12.08
CA PRO A 51 -4.31 -31.71 -13.29
C PRO A 51 -4.62 -30.31 -13.83
N ASN A 52 -4.78 -29.35 -12.91
CA ASN A 52 -5.05 -27.95 -13.22
C ASN A 52 -3.81 -27.05 -12.99
N GLY A 53 -2.62 -27.66 -12.90
CA GLY A 53 -1.37 -26.96 -12.64
C GLY A 53 -1.25 -26.43 -11.21
N TRP A 54 -0.33 -25.49 -11.05
CA TRP A 54 0.13 -24.94 -9.79
C TRP A 54 -0.04 -23.42 -9.79
N ARG A 55 -0.52 -22.87 -8.68
CA ARG A 55 -0.39 -21.45 -8.35
C ARG A 55 0.98 -21.24 -7.71
N MET A 56 1.84 -20.46 -8.33
CA MET A 56 3.11 -19.98 -7.83
C MET A 56 2.92 -18.58 -7.22
N ALA A 57 3.10 -18.46 -5.90
CA ALA A 57 3.12 -17.18 -5.21
C ALA A 57 4.49 -16.51 -5.44
N TYR A 58 4.61 -15.79 -6.56
CA TYR A 58 5.88 -15.33 -7.09
C TYR A 58 6.24 -13.91 -6.63
N TYR A 59 7.51 -13.66 -6.37
CA TYR A 59 8.04 -12.31 -6.16
C TYR A 59 9.54 -12.27 -6.47
N GLY A 60 10.02 -11.10 -6.88
CA GLY A 60 11.45 -10.79 -6.99
C GLY A 60 11.93 -10.07 -5.73
N ALA A 61 12.30 -8.80 -5.84
CA ALA A 61 12.56 -7.95 -4.67
C ALA A 61 11.26 -7.69 -3.89
N GLU A 62 11.33 -7.82 -2.56
CA GLU A 62 10.18 -7.69 -1.65
C GLU A 62 9.46 -6.33 -1.76
N GLN A 63 10.17 -5.27 -2.14
CA GLN A 63 9.60 -3.92 -2.29
C GLN A 63 8.49 -3.80 -3.33
N TYR A 64 8.38 -4.76 -4.26
CA TYR A 64 7.32 -4.79 -5.26
C TYR A 64 6.12 -5.66 -4.84
N GLY A 65 6.23 -6.39 -3.72
CA GLY A 65 5.26 -7.41 -3.32
C GLY A 65 5.26 -8.62 -4.26
N GLY A 66 4.25 -9.47 -4.11
CA GLY A 66 4.12 -10.70 -4.90
C GLY A 66 2.91 -10.72 -5.82
N TYR A 67 3.02 -11.59 -6.82
CA TYR A 67 2.05 -11.77 -7.90
C TYR A 67 1.76 -13.25 -8.16
N ASN A 68 0.54 -13.54 -8.58
CA ASN A 68 0.10 -14.88 -8.93
C ASN A 68 0.58 -15.25 -10.33
N ILE A 69 1.33 -16.35 -10.40
CA ILE A 69 1.71 -17.01 -11.66
C ILE A 69 1.15 -18.43 -11.62
N PHE A 70 0.50 -18.86 -12.68
CA PHE A 70 -0.02 -20.20 -12.82
C PHE A 70 0.84 -21.00 -13.78
N CYS A 71 1.21 -22.21 -13.42
CA CYS A 71 2.07 -23.08 -14.23
C CYS A 71 1.47 -24.47 -14.38
N LYS A 72 1.35 -24.99 -15.60
CA LYS A 72 1.01 -26.39 -15.88
C LYS A 72 2.14 -27.05 -16.66
N PHE A 73 2.81 -27.98 -16.01
CA PHE A 73 3.91 -28.75 -16.57
C PHE A 73 3.37 -30.03 -17.20
N ASP A 74 3.98 -30.46 -18.30
CA ASP A 74 3.73 -31.77 -18.90
C ASP A 74 4.95 -32.70 -18.78
N THR A 75 4.77 -33.93 -19.24
CA THR A 75 5.82 -34.97 -19.25
C THR A 75 6.81 -34.81 -20.40
N ALA A 76 6.57 -33.88 -21.33
CA ALA A 76 7.41 -33.57 -22.48
C ALA A 76 8.26 -32.30 -22.25
N GLU A 77 8.38 -31.85 -21.00
CA GLU A 77 9.17 -30.69 -20.60
C GLU A 77 8.63 -29.33 -21.11
N ASN A 78 7.33 -29.27 -21.44
CA ASN A 78 6.64 -28.00 -21.68
C ASN A 78 5.94 -27.49 -20.42
N VAL A 79 5.87 -26.16 -20.29
CA VAL A 79 5.13 -25.47 -19.25
C VAL A 79 4.25 -24.38 -19.87
N LYS A 80 2.96 -24.45 -19.57
CA LYS A 80 2.00 -23.36 -19.83
C LYS A 80 1.99 -22.43 -18.63
N VAL A 81 2.12 -21.13 -18.88
CA VAL A 81 2.15 -20.09 -17.86
C VAL A 81 1.09 -19.05 -18.13
N MET A 82 0.38 -18.64 -17.07
CA MET A 82 -0.46 -17.45 -17.04
C MET A 82 -0.04 -16.56 -15.88
N GLU A 83 0.05 -15.26 -16.11
CA GLU A 83 0.43 -14.27 -15.11
C GLU A 83 -0.68 -13.22 -14.92
N GLU A 84 -0.88 -12.76 -13.68
CA GLU A 84 -2.08 -12.01 -13.31
C GLU A 84 -2.15 -10.54 -13.77
N THR A 85 -1.04 -9.79 -13.82
CA THR A 85 -1.12 -8.33 -14.00
C THR A 85 -1.53 -7.96 -15.42
N ASP A 86 -1.04 -8.69 -16.41
CA ASP A 86 -1.34 -8.45 -17.83
C ASP A 86 -2.24 -9.54 -18.43
N MET A 87 -2.73 -10.48 -17.60
CA MET A 87 -3.43 -11.69 -18.05
C MET A 87 -2.67 -12.42 -19.17
N SER A 88 -1.34 -12.39 -19.09
CA SER A 88 -0.48 -12.83 -20.19
C SER A 88 -0.28 -14.34 -20.15
N GLU A 89 -0.47 -14.99 -21.30
CA GLU A 89 -0.26 -16.43 -21.46
C GLU A 89 0.92 -16.73 -22.38
N ALA A 90 1.67 -17.78 -22.05
CA ALA A 90 2.72 -18.33 -22.89
C ALA A 90 2.97 -19.81 -22.57
N GLU A 91 3.41 -20.55 -23.59
CA GLU A 91 3.92 -21.90 -23.45
C GLU A 91 5.42 -21.88 -23.76
N SER A 92 6.21 -22.53 -22.93
CA SER A 92 7.67 -22.56 -23.04
C SER A 92 8.22 -23.90 -22.54
N HIS A 93 9.52 -24.10 -22.68
CA HIS A 93 10.21 -25.26 -22.14
C HIS A 93 10.63 -25.03 -20.68
N TYR A 94 10.76 -26.12 -19.91
CA TYR A 94 11.38 -26.13 -18.58
C TYR A 94 12.32 -27.32 -18.44
N THR A 95 13.35 -27.18 -17.61
CA THR A 95 14.24 -28.29 -17.25
C THR A 95 14.27 -28.55 -15.76
N VAL A 96 14.40 -29.82 -15.39
CA VAL A 96 14.76 -30.25 -14.03
C VAL A 96 16.09 -30.98 -14.09
N SER A 97 17.12 -30.39 -13.48
CA SER A 97 18.50 -30.86 -13.56
C SER A 97 19.20 -30.83 -12.20
N GLN A 98 20.43 -31.36 -12.14
CA GLN A 98 21.27 -31.28 -10.95
C GLN A 98 22.11 -30.00 -10.98
N SER A 99 21.97 -29.17 -9.95
CA SER A 99 22.79 -27.98 -9.71
C SER A 99 22.75 -27.61 -8.23
N GLN A 100 23.75 -28.05 -7.46
CA GLN A 100 23.78 -27.93 -5.99
C GLN A 100 22.44 -28.34 -5.33
N GLY A 101 21.91 -29.49 -5.74
CA GLY A 101 20.55 -29.93 -5.44
C GLY A 101 19.75 -30.16 -6.73
N VAL A 102 18.43 -30.32 -6.60
CA VAL A 102 17.51 -30.34 -7.75
C VAL A 102 17.21 -28.89 -8.14
N GLN A 103 17.38 -28.56 -9.42
CA GLN A 103 17.11 -27.24 -9.97
C GLN A 103 15.98 -27.33 -11.00
N LEU A 104 14.96 -26.47 -10.85
CA LEU A 104 13.92 -26.19 -11.84
C LEU A 104 14.29 -24.91 -12.59
N SER A 105 14.35 -24.95 -13.92
CA SER A 105 14.63 -23.79 -14.76
C SER A 105 13.56 -23.60 -15.83
N PHE A 106 13.11 -22.36 -16.01
CA PHE A 106 12.33 -21.95 -17.17
C PHE A 106 13.32 -21.45 -18.23
N ASP A 107 13.81 -22.36 -19.07
CA ASP A 107 15.02 -22.12 -19.88
C ASP A 107 14.75 -21.61 -21.31
N THR A 108 13.49 -21.57 -21.72
CA THR A 108 13.06 -20.88 -22.95
C THR A 108 12.28 -19.63 -22.59
N PHE A 109 12.52 -18.54 -23.32
CA PHE A 109 11.84 -17.27 -23.08
C PHE A 109 10.32 -17.45 -23.03
N ASN A 110 9.71 -16.84 -22.01
CA ASN A 110 8.30 -16.90 -21.69
C ASN A 110 7.87 -15.50 -21.27
N LYS A 111 7.11 -14.80 -22.12
CA LYS A 111 6.72 -13.40 -21.89
C LYS A 111 5.89 -13.20 -20.61
N ALA A 112 5.15 -14.22 -20.16
CA ALA A 112 4.34 -14.14 -18.95
C ALA A 112 5.21 -14.22 -17.69
N PHE A 113 6.26 -15.04 -17.73
CA PHE A 113 7.13 -15.30 -16.59
C PHE A 113 8.39 -14.41 -16.55
N HIS A 114 9.15 -14.38 -17.65
CA HIS A 114 10.46 -13.73 -17.72
C HIS A 114 10.41 -12.21 -17.62
N LYS A 115 9.21 -11.59 -17.69
CA LYS A 115 9.04 -10.16 -17.47
C LYS A 115 9.51 -9.71 -16.08
N PHE A 116 9.45 -10.58 -15.07
CA PHE A 116 9.95 -10.29 -13.73
C PHE A 116 11.49 -10.35 -13.62
N SER A 117 12.15 -11.00 -14.58
CA SER A 117 13.61 -11.05 -14.68
C SER A 117 14.18 -10.08 -15.72
N ASP A 118 13.32 -9.33 -16.41
CA ASP A 118 13.72 -8.36 -17.43
C ASP A 118 14.45 -7.18 -16.77
N PRO A 119 15.59 -6.71 -17.32
CA PRO A 119 16.29 -5.52 -16.81
C PRO A 119 15.45 -4.23 -16.89
N VAL A 120 14.39 -4.21 -17.68
CA VAL A 120 13.36 -3.17 -17.75
C VAL A 120 12.06 -3.74 -17.16
N GLY A 121 11.87 -3.56 -15.86
CA GLY A 121 10.65 -3.99 -15.19
C GLY A 121 9.45 -3.22 -15.74
N LYS A 122 8.35 -3.93 -16.01
CA LYS A 122 7.05 -3.33 -16.32
C LYS A 122 5.96 -3.94 -15.46
N LEU A 123 5.17 -3.09 -14.80
CA LEU A 123 3.99 -3.46 -14.04
C LEU A 123 2.82 -2.59 -14.49
N ASP A 124 1.67 -3.19 -14.81
CA ASP A 124 0.46 -2.46 -15.22
C ASP A 124 0.73 -1.42 -16.33
N GLY A 125 1.62 -1.76 -17.27
CA GLY A 125 2.04 -0.88 -18.38
C GLY A 125 3.05 0.23 -18.02
N ALA A 126 3.39 0.44 -16.75
CA ALA A 126 4.38 1.40 -16.29
C ALA A 126 5.76 0.76 -16.08
N GLN A 127 6.84 1.49 -16.37
CA GLN A 127 8.19 1.02 -16.06
C GLN A 127 8.42 1.06 -14.55
N VAL A 128 8.92 -0.03 -14.00
CA VAL A 128 9.22 -0.19 -12.57
C VAL A 128 10.66 -0.64 -12.35
N GLY A 129 11.18 -0.25 -11.18
CA GLY A 129 12.52 -0.60 -10.73
C GLY A 129 13.66 0.17 -11.35
N GLN A 130 14.86 -0.05 -10.82
CA GLN A 130 16.08 0.57 -11.31
C GLN A 130 16.43 -0.01 -12.69
N ALA A 131 16.81 0.86 -13.62
CA ALA A 131 17.30 0.44 -14.94
C ALA A 131 18.43 -0.59 -14.80
N GLY A 132 18.27 -1.75 -15.46
CA GLY A 132 19.23 -2.86 -15.39
C GLY A 132 18.96 -3.86 -14.26
N LYS A 133 18.00 -3.60 -13.37
CA LYS A 133 17.59 -4.52 -12.30
C LYS A 133 16.15 -5.01 -12.43
N GLY A 134 15.25 -4.18 -12.94
CA GLY A 134 13.82 -4.51 -13.05
C GLY A 134 13.22 -4.92 -11.71
N PHE A 135 12.50 -6.04 -11.68
CA PHE A 135 11.91 -6.61 -10.46
C PHE A 135 12.86 -7.51 -9.66
N GLU A 136 14.07 -7.79 -10.18
CA GLU A 136 15.02 -8.73 -9.57
C GLU A 136 14.48 -10.16 -9.43
N GLY A 137 13.54 -10.55 -10.30
CA GLY A 137 12.96 -11.89 -10.30
C GLY A 137 13.93 -12.97 -10.80
N ASP A 138 13.79 -14.17 -10.26
CA ASP A 138 14.49 -15.38 -10.71
C ASP A 138 13.68 -16.16 -11.76
N PHE A 139 14.38 -16.93 -12.59
CA PHE A 139 13.78 -17.96 -13.47
C PHE A 139 14.43 -19.34 -13.33
N GLU A 140 15.43 -19.45 -12.45
CA GLU A 140 16.05 -20.71 -12.03
C GLU A 140 15.87 -20.85 -10.52
N PHE A 141 15.43 -22.02 -10.07
CA PHE A 141 15.09 -22.28 -8.69
C PHE A 141 15.69 -23.57 -8.19
N ARG A 142 16.27 -23.54 -6.99
CA ARG A 142 16.54 -24.76 -6.22
C ARG A 142 15.24 -25.27 -5.63
N VAL A 143 14.96 -26.56 -5.79
CA VAL A 143 13.82 -27.23 -5.17
C VAL A 143 14.19 -27.59 -3.74
N LEU A 144 13.55 -26.95 -2.75
CA LEU A 144 13.79 -27.18 -1.33
C LEU A 144 12.92 -28.32 -0.79
N SER A 145 11.66 -28.39 -1.23
CA SER A 145 10.76 -29.51 -0.94
C SER A 145 9.78 -29.72 -2.09
N CYS A 146 9.37 -30.95 -2.34
CA CYS A 146 8.47 -31.29 -3.43
C CYS A 146 7.50 -32.39 -2.99
N SER A 147 6.22 -32.04 -2.87
CA SER A 147 5.13 -32.97 -2.57
C SER A 147 3.91 -32.64 -3.44
N LYS A 148 2.88 -33.48 -3.40
CA LYS A 148 1.60 -33.22 -4.10
C LYS A 148 0.84 -32.02 -3.53
N ASP A 149 1.11 -31.66 -2.28
CA ASP A 149 0.42 -30.57 -1.59
C ASP A 149 1.12 -29.22 -1.79
N SER A 150 2.45 -29.22 -1.89
CA SER A 150 3.22 -28.01 -2.16
C SER A 150 4.61 -28.28 -2.71
N ILE A 151 5.11 -27.35 -3.51
CA ILE A 151 6.51 -27.29 -3.94
C ILE A 151 7.10 -26.00 -3.39
N VAL A 152 8.20 -26.11 -2.66
CA VAL A 152 8.93 -24.95 -2.12
C VAL A 152 10.22 -24.79 -2.91
N LEU A 153 10.41 -23.60 -3.42
CA LEU A 153 11.48 -23.20 -4.31
C LEU A 153 12.30 -22.07 -3.67
N GLN A 154 13.56 -21.97 -4.04
CA GLN A 154 14.43 -20.85 -3.73
C GLN A 154 15.03 -20.31 -5.02
N GLY A 155 14.86 -19.02 -5.30
CA GLY A 155 15.47 -18.34 -6.43
C GLY A 155 16.99 -18.47 -6.39
N LYS A 156 17.63 -18.71 -7.53
CA LYS A 156 19.08 -18.96 -7.59
C LYS A 156 19.92 -17.70 -7.44
N LYS A 157 19.42 -16.55 -7.92
CA LYS A 157 20.10 -15.25 -7.87
C LYS A 157 19.62 -14.40 -6.69
N GLY A 158 18.31 -14.26 -6.53
CA GLY A 158 17.67 -13.41 -5.52
C GLY A 158 17.37 -14.13 -4.20
N GLU A 159 17.53 -15.45 -4.14
CA GLU A 159 17.27 -16.28 -2.95
C GLU A 159 15.83 -16.23 -2.41
N ALA A 160 14.91 -15.59 -3.14
CA ALA A 160 13.50 -15.47 -2.78
C ALA A 160 12.85 -16.86 -2.61
N ARG A 161 12.06 -17.02 -1.54
CA ARG A 161 11.41 -18.29 -1.21
C ARG A 161 10.03 -18.35 -1.84
N ILE A 162 9.90 -19.10 -2.91
CA ILE A 162 8.65 -19.21 -3.68
C ILE A 162 7.90 -20.48 -3.31
N VAL A 163 6.58 -20.40 -3.18
CA VAL A 163 5.72 -21.55 -2.89
C VAL A 163 4.75 -21.77 -4.03
N MET A 164 4.65 -23.02 -4.47
CA MET A 164 3.65 -23.47 -5.42
C MET A 164 2.65 -24.39 -4.73
N THR A 165 1.36 -24.12 -4.94
CA THR A 165 0.25 -24.93 -4.43
C THR A 165 -0.61 -25.41 -5.59
N PRO A 166 -1.14 -26.65 -5.57
CA PRO A 166 -1.98 -27.15 -6.66
C PRO A 166 -3.25 -26.28 -6.79
N VAL A 167 -3.65 -25.97 -8.02
CA VAL A 167 -4.92 -25.29 -8.28
C VAL A 167 -6.06 -26.31 -8.17
N PRO A 168 -7.12 -26.05 -7.41
CA PRO A 168 -8.28 -26.94 -7.36
C PRO A 168 -8.88 -27.21 -8.74
N GLU A 169 -9.36 -28.43 -9.00
CA GLU A 169 -9.94 -28.80 -10.30
C GLU A 169 -11.22 -28.01 -10.65
N ASN A 170 -11.90 -27.48 -9.64
CA ASN A 170 -13.13 -26.70 -9.80
C ASN A 170 -12.89 -25.18 -9.95
N GLN A 171 -11.64 -24.72 -10.08
CA GLN A 171 -11.29 -23.31 -10.19
C GLN A 171 -10.43 -23.08 -11.43
N THR A 172 -10.86 -22.24 -12.38
CA THR A 172 -9.98 -21.88 -13.51
C THR A 172 -8.93 -20.84 -13.08
N TRP A 173 -7.82 -20.72 -13.82
CA TRP A 173 -6.80 -19.70 -13.55
C TRP A 173 -7.38 -18.29 -13.66
N SER A 174 -8.15 -18.03 -14.71
CA SER A 174 -8.81 -16.75 -14.93
C SER A 174 -9.80 -16.40 -13.83
N ASP A 175 -10.58 -17.36 -13.34
CA ASP A 175 -11.50 -17.12 -12.22
C ASP A 175 -10.73 -16.80 -10.93
N TYR A 176 -9.63 -17.50 -10.64
CA TYR A 176 -8.81 -17.19 -9.46
C TYR A 176 -8.23 -15.78 -9.55
N ILE A 177 -7.70 -15.39 -10.71
CA ILE A 177 -7.15 -14.05 -10.92
C ILE A 177 -8.26 -13.00 -10.78
N ALA A 178 -9.45 -13.25 -11.32
CA ALA A 178 -10.60 -12.37 -11.16
C ALA A 178 -10.97 -12.19 -9.68
N ASP A 179 -10.98 -13.26 -8.89
CA ASP A 179 -11.23 -13.20 -7.44
C ASP A 179 -10.12 -12.41 -6.71
N ALA A 180 -8.84 -12.62 -7.06
CA ALA A 180 -7.72 -11.88 -6.49
C ALA A 180 -7.77 -10.38 -6.85
N HIS A 181 -8.12 -10.05 -8.09
CA HIS A 181 -8.35 -8.68 -8.52
C HIS A 181 -9.55 -8.05 -7.79
N TYR A 182 -10.62 -8.82 -7.57
CA TYR A 182 -11.74 -8.37 -6.75
C TYR A 182 -11.30 -8.03 -5.32
N MET A 183 -10.45 -8.85 -4.68
CA MET A 183 -9.85 -8.49 -3.38
C MET A 183 -9.07 -7.16 -3.44
N LYS A 184 -8.29 -6.93 -4.51
CA LYS A 184 -7.59 -5.64 -4.72
C LYS A 184 -8.57 -4.46 -4.77
N THR A 185 -9.76 -4.62 -5.35
CA THR A 185 -10.80 -3.56 -5.38
C THR A 185 -11.42 -3.26 -4.02
N LEU A 186 -11.42 -4.23 -3.09
CA LEU A 186 -11.95 -4.05 -1.74
C LEU A 186 -11.00 -3.25 -0.83
N MET A 187 -9.73 -3.12 -1.22
CA MET A 187 -8.75 -2.23 -0.57
C MET A 187 -8.96 -0.77 -0.99
N THR A 188 -10.08 -0.19 -0.54
CA THR A 188 -10.62 1.11 -0.99
C THR A 188 -9.90 2.36 -0.47
N SER A 189 -9.12 2.23 0.60
CA SER A 189 -8.31 3.32 1.17
C SER A 189 -6.83 3.12 0.83
N ASP A 190 -6.04 4.20 0.91
CA ASP A 190 -4.57 4.14 0.95
C ASP A 190 -4.04 4.17 2.39
N ARG A 191 -4.85 4.70 3.32
CA ARG A 191 -4.52 4.74 4.76
C ARG A 191 -5.27 3.63 5.49
N TYR A 192 -4.53 2.85 6.27
CA TYR A 192 -5.05 1.78 7.12
C TYR A 192 -4.52 1.92 8.55
N ARG A 193 -5.07 1.08 9.42
CA ARG A 193 -4.60 0.79 10.75
C ARG A 193 -4.30 -0.70 10.83
N LEU A 194 -3.11 -1.06 11.30
CA LEU A 194 -2.81 -2.44 11.70
C LEU A 194 -3.11 -2.57 13.20
N VAL A 195 -4.19 -3.27 13.52
CA VAL A 195 -4.61 -3.59 14.87
C VAL A 195 -3.91 -4.89 15.30
N LEU A 196 -3.28 -4.87 16.48
CA LEU A 196 -2.54 -5.97 17.08
C LEU A 196 -3.03 -6.17 18.52
N GLY A 197 -4.25 -6.72 18.67
CA GLY A 197 -4.92 -6.79 19.96
C GLY A 197 -5.27 -5.40 20.50
N ASN A 198 -4.54 -4.96 21.53
CA ASN A 198 -4.77 -3.64 22.15
C ASN A 198 -3.95 -2.52 21.50
N ASP A 199 -2.96 -2.86 20.68
CA ASP A 199 -2.14 -1.89 19.97
C ASP A 199 -2.74 -1.59 18.59
N THR A 200 -2.53 -0.37 18.10
CA THR A 200 -2.92 0.03 16.75
C THR A 200 -1.84 0.89 16.12
N LEU A 201 -1.31 0.43 14.98
CA LEU A 201 -0.26 1.10 14.23
C LEU A 201 -0.82 1.74 12.96
N LYS A 202 -0.21 2.84 12.53
CA LYS A 202 -0.54 3.46 11.23
C LYS A 202 0.00 2.57 10.12
N ALA A 203 -0.80 2.34 9.09
CA ALA A 203 -0.41 1.56 7.93
C ALA A 203 -0.76 2.32 6.65
N ILE A 204 0.08 2.20 5.63
CA ILE A 204 -0.12 2.80 4.32
C ILE A 204 -0.04 1.67 3.29
N LYS A 205 -1.06 1.57 2.44
CA LYS A 205 -1.01 0.76 1.24
C LYS A 205 -0.20 1.52 0.19
N THR A 206 0.86 0.91 -0.31
CA THR A 206 1.69 1.51 -1.35
C THR A 206 1.09 1.27 -2.74
N ASP A 207 1.70 1.84 -3.78
CA ASP A 207 1.37 1.52 -5.17
C ASP A 207 1.71 0.06 -5.55
N TYR A 208 2.59 -0.59 -4.78
CA TYR A 208 2.91 -2.01 -4.89
C TYR A 208 2.11 -2.85 -3.89
N ASN A 209 2.19 -4.18 -4.00
CA ASN A 209 1.57 -5.11 -3.05
C ASN A 209 2.37 -5.16 -1.73
N VAL A 210 2.48 -4.00 -1.08
CA VAL A 210 3.17 -3.77 0.20
C VAL A 210 2.29 -2.90 1.10
N ILE A 211 2.15 -3.32 2.36
CA ILE A 211 1.62 -2.48 3.44
C ILE A 211 2.80 -1.98 4.28
N ALA A 212 3.04 -0.67 4.27
CA ALA A 212 4.06 -0.03 5.09
C ALA A 212 3.46 0.34 6.45
N VAL A 213 3.93 -0.28 7.53
CA VAL A 213 3.46 -0.05 8.90
C VAL A 213 4.45 0.82 9.64
N THR A 214 4.00 1.90 10.28
CA THR A 214 4.86 2.72 11.13
C THR A 214 4.66 2.33 12.59
N ASP A 215 5.74 1.88 13.25
CA ASP A 215 5.72 1.56 14.68
C ASP A 215 5.67 2.82 15.56
N THR A 216 5.59 2.64 16.88
CA THR A 216 5.50 3.76 17.84
C THR A 216 6.76 4.63 17.91
N ASN A 217 7.91 4.13 17.41
CA ASN A 217 9.17 4.86 17.34
C ASN A 217 9.36 5.57 15.98
N GLY A 218 8.40 5.45 15.06
CA GLY A 218 8.49 6.00 13.71
C GLY A 218 9.24 5.12 12.71
N VAL A 219 9.60 3.88 13.08
CA VAL A 219 10.25 2.92 12.18
C VAL A 219 9.22 2.33 11.24
N VAL A 220 9.54 2.33 9.94
CA VAL A 220 8.69 1.70 8.91
C VAL A 220 9.03 0.22 8.79
N ILE A 221 8.00 -0.61 8.85
CA ILE A 221 8.03 -2.06 8.70
C ILE A 221 7.21 -2.40 7.47
N ASP A 222 7.89 -2.82 6.40
CA ASP A 222 7.21 -3.26 5.18
C ASP A 222 6.66 -4.68 5.36
N LEU A 223 5.39 -4.85 4.98
CA LEU A 223 4.67 -6.11 4.92
C LEU A 223 4.32 -6.39 3.45
N PRO A 224 5.26 -6.94 2.68
CA PRO A 224 5.00 -7.31 1.31
C PRO A 224 4.06 -8.51 1.28
N PHE A 225 3.11 -8.50 0.35
CA PHE A 225 2.05 -9.49 0.28
C PHE A 225 1.73 -9.87 -1.16
N ILE A 226 0.90 -10.90 -1.31
CA ILE A 226 0.29 -11.34 -2.55
C ILE A 226 -1.22 -11.48 -2.34
N TYR A 227 -2.02 -10.99 -3.30
CA TYR A 227 -3.46 -11.22 -3.25
C TYR A 227 -3.78 -12.69 -3.50
N THR A 228 -4.81 -13.18 -2.82
CA THR A 228 -5.39 -14.51 -3.00
C THR A 228 -6.86 -14.35 -3.40
N ASN A 229 -7.52 -15.44 -3.80
CA ASN A 229 -8.95 -15.41 -4.11
C ASN A 229 -9.86 -15.11 -2.89
N LYS A 230 -9.31 -15.00 -1.67
CA LYS A 230 -10.08 -14.73 -0.44
C LYS A 230 -9.51 -13.59 0.40
N GLY A 231 -8.37 -13.04 0.02
CA GLY A 231 -7.72 -11.99 0.78
C GLY A 231 -6.28 -11.76 0.32
N MET A 232 -5.33 -11.77 1.26
CA MET A 232 -3.91 -11.62 0.97
C MET A 232 -3.04 -12.47 1.90
N ASP A 233 -1.87 -12.89 1.43
CA ASP A 233 -0.84 -13.58 2.21
C ASP A 233 0.43 -12.74 2.21
N LEU A 234 1.04 -12.52 3.38
CA LEU A 234 2.38 -11.94 3.43
C LEU A 234 3.37 -12.93 2.80
N LEU A 235 4.34 -12.40 2.05
CA LEU A 235 5.39 -13.23 1.44
C LEU A 235 6.19 -13.99 2.51
N THR A 236 6.44 -13.30 3.64
CA THR A 236 7.07 -13.87 4.83
C THR A 236 6.30 -13.41 6.07
N PRO A 237 5.89 -14.33 6.97
CA PRO A 237 5.37 -13.96 8.30
C PRO A 237 6.29 -13.00 9.03
N LYS A 238 5.75 -11.90 9.56
CA LYS A 238 6.55 -10.87 10.23
C LYS A 238 6.07 -10.65 11.65
N LYS A 239 7.02 -10.63 12.60
CA LYS A 239 6.73 -10.25 13.98
C LYS A 239 6.64 -8.73 14.04
N VAL A 240 5.49 -8.23 14.49
CA VAL A 240 5.25 -6.80 14.74
C VAL A 240 4.76 -6.69 16.18
N HIS A 241 5.53 -6.01 17.02
CA HIS A 241 5.36 -6.03 18.48
C HIS A 241 5.34 -7.49 19.02
N ASP A 242 4.28 -7.88 19.72
CA ASP A 242 4.09 -9.19 20.34
C ASP A 242 3.32 -10.18 19.42
N LYS A 243 2.83 -9.72 18.27
CA LYS A 243 2.06 -10.52 17.32
C LYS A 243 2.88 -10.91 16.09
N ILE A 244 2.41 -11.95 15.40
CA ILE A 244 2.96 -12.38 14.11
C ILE A 244 1.88 -12.16 13.06
N VAL A 245 2.14 -11.26 12.12
CA VAL A 245 1.28 -10.96 10.98
C VAL A 245 1.62 -11.93 9.85
N ARG A 246 0.61 -12.56 9.24
CA ARG A 246 0.85 -13.61 8.22
C ARG A 246 -0.01 -13.48 6.99
N ASN A 247 -1.29 -13.21 7.17
CA ASN A 247 -2.26 -13.19 6.10
C ASN A 247 -3.47 -12.43 6.57
N PHE A 248 -4.33 -12.06 5.63
CA PHE A 248 -5.63 -11.52 5.93
C PHE A 248 -6.67 -12.13 5.00
N THR A 249 -7.87 -12.33 5.52
CA THR A 249 -9.08 -12.62 4.75
C THR A 249 -9.99 -11.41 4.83
N TYR A 250 -10.59 -11.04 3.71
CA TYR A 250 -11.61 -10.00 3.71
C TYR A 250 -12.84 -10.47 4.51
N SER A 251 -13.31 -9.63 5.42
CA SER A 251 -14.50 -9.86 6.25
C SER A 251 -15.46 -8.68 6.13
N GLU A 252 -16.65 -8.80 6.73
CA GLU A 252 -17.68 -7.75 6.65
C GLU A 252 -17.16 -6.37 7.11
N ASN A 253 -17.69 -5.31 6.50
CA ASN A 253 -17.38 -3.90 6.83
C ASN A 253 -15.91 -3.50 6.62
N ASP A 254 -15.31 -3.89 5.49
CA ASP A 254 -13.95 -3.52 5.05
C ASP A 254 -12.82 -3.98 5.98
N LYS A 255 -13.07 -4.96 6.84
CA LYS A 255 -12.08 -5.48 7.78
C LYS A 255 -11.32 -6.64 7.16
N TRP A 256 -10.01 -6.63 7.31
CA TRP A 256 -9.13 -7.70 6.87
C TRP A 256 -8.55 -8.38 8.11
N ALA A 257 -9.01 -9.58 8.44
CA ALA A 257 -8.63 -10.28 9.67
C ALA A 257 -7.63 -11.41 9.39
N ASP A 258 -6.63 -11.60 10.25
CA ASP A 258 -5.74 -12.75 10.13
C ASP A 258 -6.52 -14.05 10.34
N ARG A 259 -6.29 -15.03 9.47
CA ARG A 259 -7.03 -16.30 9.46
C ARG A 259 -6.83 -17.13 10.73
N ASN A 260 -5.75 -16.88 11.48
CA ASN A 260 -5.36 -17.65 12.66
C ASN A 260 -5.47 -16.85 13.96
N ASP A 261 -5.55 -15.53 13.88
CA ASP A 261 -5.68 -14.64 15.04
C ASP A 261 -6.57 -13.44 14.70
N ASN A 262 -7.85 -13.52 15.07
CA ASN A 262 -8.83 -12.45 14.81
C ASN A 262 -8.56 -11.14 15.58
N THR A 263 -7.58 -11.12 16.49
CA THR A 263 -7.12 -9.89 17.15
C THR A 263 -6.12 -9.11 16.30
N VAL A 264 -5.61 -9.72 15.21
CA VAL A 264 -4.75 -9.07 14.21
C VAL A 264 -5.61 -8.69 13.01
N MET A 265 -5.76 -7.39 12.76
CA MET A 265 -6.61 -6.87 11.68
C MET A 265 -5.96 -5.71 10.95
N LEU A 266 -6.16 -5.64 9.64
CA LEU A 266 -5.93 -4.45 8.83
C LEU A 266 -7.28 -3.78 8.55
N MET A 267 -7.43 -2.52 8.97
CA MET A 267 -8.68 -1.77 8.87
C MET A 267 -8.47 -0.45 8.15
N PRO A 268 -9.35 -0.04 7.23
CA PRO A 268 -9.22 1.26 6.59
C PRO A 268 -9.27 2.37 7.64
N TYR A 269 -8.44 3.39 7.44
CA TYR A 269 -8.46 4.61 8.22
C TYR A 269 -9.42 5.59 7.57
N TYR A 270 -10.54 5.87 8.24
CA TYR A 270 -11.40 6.99 7.91
C TYR A 270 -11.20 8.10 8.95
N PRO A 271 -10.96 9.35 8.51
CA PRO A 271 -10.82 10.47 9.44
C PRO A 271 -12.14 10.75 10.16
N SER A 272 -12.08 11.28 11.38
CA SER A 272 -13.28 11.84 12.03
C SER A 272 -13.81 13.05 11.23
N PRO A 273 -15.08 13.44 11.38
CA PRO A 273 -15.62 14.64 10.73
C PRO A 273 -14.75 15.89 10.96
N VAL A 274 -14.27 16.11 12.18
CA VAL A 274 -13.40 17.25 12.50
C VAL A 274 -12.01 17.10 11.86
N GLU A 275 -11.41 15.91 11.86
CA GLU A 275 -10.14 15.69 11.15
C GLU A 275 -10.29 15.97 9.65
N ALA A 276 -11.35 15.45 9.01
CA ALA A 276 -11.64 15.66 7.59
C ALA A 276 -11.83 17.15 7.25
N LEU A 277 -12.50 17.91 8.11
CA LEU A 277 -12.66 19.35 7.99
C LEU A 277 -11.30 20.06 8.02
N ILE A 278 -10.47 19.76 9.03
CA ILE A 278 -9.21 20.46 9.28
C ILE A 278 -8.16 20.12 8.21
N SER A 279 -7.98 18.83 7.90
CA SER A 279 -6.95 18.39 6.96
C SER A 279 -7.34 18.56 5.50
N GLY A 280 -8.63 18.72 5.22
CA GLY A 280 -9.14 18.88 3.85
C GLY A 280 -9.11 20.33 3.36
N GLN A 281 -9.53 20.51 2.11
CA GLN A 281 -9.84 21.81 1.52
C GLN A 281 -11.29 21.79 1.07
N TRP A 282 -12.05 22.83 1.41
CA TRP A 282 -13.50 22.83 1.25
C TRP A 282 -14.01 24.18 0.75
N THR A 283 -14.65 24.21 -0.41
CA THR A 283 -15.26 25.41 -0.99
C THR A 283 -16.72 25.52 -0.59
N VAL A 284 -17.19 26.73 -0.27
CA VAL A 284 -18.55 26.94 0.16
C VAL A 284 -19.60 26.51 -0.88
N ASN A 285 -20.71 25.95 -0.38
CA ASN A 285 -21.90 25.62 -1.15
C ASN A 285 -22.99 26.65 -0.87
N LEU A 286 -23.22 27.57 -1.81
CA LEU A 286 -24.18 28.67 -1.63
C LEU A 286 -25.64 28.24 -1.63
N THR A 287 -25.95 27.07 -2.18
CA THR A 287 -27.34 26.57 -2.27
C THR A 287 -27.79 25.93 -0.95
N GLU A 288 -26.86 25.27 -0.25
CA GLU A 288 -27.15 24.54 0.99
C GLU A 288 -26.75 25.28 2.26
N THR A 289 -25.89 26.30 2.16
CA THR A 289 -25.57 27.19 3.28
C THR A 289 -26.77 28.08 3.63
N ASN A 290 -26.92 28.40 4.92
CA ASN A 290 -27.95 29.32 5.41
C ASN A 290 -27.99 30.63 4.61
N SER A 291 -29.17 31.02 4.14
CA SER A 291 -29.37 32.14 3.21
C SER A 291 -28.92 33.49 3.76
N GLN A 292 -29.10 33.74 5.06
CA GLN A 292 -28.67 35.00 5.70
C GLN A 292 -27.16 35.19 5.62
N THR A 293 -26.41 34.10 5.70
CA THR A 293 -24.96 34.10 5.53
C THR A 293 -24.57 34.33 4.08
N VAL A 294 -25.25 33.66 3.15
CA VAL A 294 -25.04 33.82 1.71
C VAL A 294 -25.31 35.26 1.27
N ASP A 295 -26.36 35.91 1.75
CA ASP A 295 -26.71 37.29 1.42
C ASP A 295 -25.60 38.28 1.80
N VAL A 296 -24.91 38.03 2.91
CA VAL A 296 -23.78 38.85 3.34
C VAL A 296 -22.59 38.66 2.40
N TRP A 297 -22.29 37.43 2.00
CA TRP A 297 -21.23 37.18 1.03
C TRP A 297 -21.55 37.76 -0.35
N LYS A 298 -22.82 37.73 -0.78
CA LYS A 298 -23.28 38.42 -2.00
C LYS A 298 -23.13 39.95 -1.88
N THR A 299 -23.41 40.51 -0.71
CA THR A 299 -23.21 41.95 -0.43
C THR A 299 -21.72 42.32 -0.53
N VAL A 300 -20.83 41.48 0.01
CA VAL A 300 -19.37 41.64 -0.12
C VAL A 300 -18.95 41.58 -1.60
N ASN A 301 -19.48 40.62 -2.37
CA ASN A 301 -19.22 40.52 -3.81
C ASN A 301 -19.66 41.79 -4.58
N ALA A 302 -20.89 42.26 -4.33
CA ALA A 302 -21.43 43.47 -4.97
C ALA A 302 -20.59 44.71 -4.62
N TYR A 303 -20.19 44.85 -3.36
CA TYR A 303 -19.31 45.93 -2.92
C TYR A 303 -17.95 45.88 -3.62
N ALA A 304 -17.28 44.72 -3.60
CA ALA A 304 -15.97 44.54 -4.23
C ALA A 304 -16.01 44.82 -5.74
N SER A 305 -17.07 44.38 -6.41
CA SER A 305 -17.30 44.65 -7.84
C SER A 305 -17.51 46.14 -8.11
N ALA A 306 -18.32 46.83 -7.28
CA ALA A 306 -18.59 48.25 -7.44
C ALA A 306 -17.32 49.11 -7.28
N ILE A 307 -16.55 48.90 -6.21
CA ILE A 307 -15.37 49.73 -5.95
C ILE A 307 -14.19 49.45 -6.89
N SER A 308 -14.16 48.28 -7.52
CA SER A 308 -13.06 47.86 -8.40
C SER A 308 -13.37 48.04 -9.89
N GLY A 309 -14.57 48.52 -10.25
CA GLY A 309 -15.02 48.53 -11.64
C GLY A 309 -15.08 47.12 -12.23
N ASN A 310 -15.55 46.14 -11.43
CA ASN A 310 -15.68 44.72 -11.75
C ASN A 310 -14.37 43.96 -12.01
N ARG A 311 -13.21 44.52 -11.60
CA ARG A 311 -11.89 43.86 -11.73
C ARG A 311 -11.67 42.77 -10.68
N TYR A 312 -12.25 42.92 -9.50
CA TYR A 312 -12.07 42.02 -8.36
C TYR A 312 -13.42 41.51 -7.82
N PRO A 313 -14.21 40.78 -8.63
CA PRO A 313 -15.41 40.11 -8.11
C PRO A 313 -15.03 39.01 -7.12
N PHE A 314 -15.87 38.73 -6.13
CA PHE A 314 -15.67 37.63 -5.20
C PHE A 314 -15.99 36.31 -5.90
N ARG A 315 -14.99 35.43 -6.05
CA ARG A 315 -15.05 34.24 -6.92
C ARG A 315 -14.89 32.93 -6.19
N SER A 316 -14.47 32.90 -4.94
CA SER A 316 -14.38 31.67 -4.15
C SER A 316 -14.22 32.02 -2.68
N LEU A 317 -14.83 31.20 -1.82
CA LEU A 317 -14.61 31.15 -0.37
C LEU A 317 -14.35 29.69 -0.01
N PHE A 318 -13.21 29.42 0.61
CA PHE A 318 -12.82 28.07 0.99
C PHE A 318 -12.20 28.05 2.39
N ILE A 319 -12.24 26.88 3.02
CA ILE A 319 -11.71 26.64 4.37
C ILE A 319 -10.87 25.36 4.38
N GLY A 320 -10.00 25.24 5.38
CA GLY A 320 -9.17 24.05 5.57
C GLY A 320 -7.67 24.36 5.63
N THR A 321 -6.87 23.30 5.56
CA THR A 321 -5.41 23.40 5.49
C THR A 321 -4.98 23.40 4.02
N TYR A 322 -4.39 24.50 3.56
CA TYR A 322 -3.89 24.58 2.18
C TYR A 322 -2.60 23.75 2.03
N ASP A 323 -2.29 23.30 0.80
CA ASP A 323 -1.09 22.51 0.56
C ASP A 323 0.18 23.29 0.96
N GLY A 324 0.97 22.68 1.85
CA GLY A 324 2.15 23.28 2.47
C GLY A 324 1.91 24.22 3.65
N ASP A 325 0.66 24.56 4.01
CA ASP A 325 0.36 25.29 5.24
C ASP A 325 0.37 24.31 6.44
N GLU A 326 0.83 24.76 7.63
CA GLU A 326 0.75 23.96 8.87
C GLU A 326 -0.47 24.34 9.75
N VAL A 327 -1.35 25.19 9.22
CA VAL A 327 -2.42 25.84 9.99
C VAL A 327 -3.73 25.84 9.20
N PHE A 328 -4.84 25.84 9.93
CA PHE A 328 -6.17 25.97 9.34
C PHE A 328 -6.41 27.41 8.88
N THR A 329 -7.00 27.56 7.70
CA THR A 329 -7.21 28.86 7.08
C THR A 329 -8.62 29.04 6.56
N ILE A 330 -9.04 30.31 6.47
CA ILE A 330 -10.16 30.74 5.64
C ILE A 330 -9.59 31.55 4.48
N GLY A 331 -9.88 31.10 3.26
CA GLY A 331 -9.34 31.63 2.03
C GLY A 331 -10.41 32.17 1.09
N ALA A 332 -10.00 33.12 0.27
CA ALA A 332 -10.85 33.78 -0.72
C ALA A 332 -10.10 34.06 -2.01
N VAL A 333 -10.86 34.14 -3.11
CA VAL A 333 -10.39 34.64 -4.40
C VAL A 333 -11.21 35.85 -4.82
N PHE A 334 -10.55 36.97 -5.05
CA PHE A 334 -11.13 38.17 -5.66
C PHE A 334 -10.48 38.40 -7.03
N GLY A 335 -11.26 38.32 -8.11
CA GLY A 335 -10.74 38.42 -9.48
C GLY A 335 -9.70 37.33 -9.79
N GLN A 336 -8.43 37.72 -9.93
CA GLN A 336 -7.29 36.79 -10.09
C GLN A 336 -6.40 36.71 -8.83
N ALA A 337 -6.72 37.47 -7.78
CA ALA A 337 -5.96 37.50 -6.54
C ALA A 337 -6.55 36.51 -5.52
N GLY A 338 -5.69 35.67 -4.95
CA GLY A 338 -6.02 34.80 -3.81
C GLY A 338 -5.47 35.36 -2.51
N GLY A 339 -6.15 35.09 -1.40
CA GLY A 339 -5.77 35.51 -0.06
C GLY A 339 -6.29 34.54 0.99
N ARG A 340 -5.54 34.32 2.06
CA ARG A 340 -5.92 33.44 3.18
C ARG A 340 -5.60 34.09 4.52
N VAL A 341 -6.39 33.77 5.53
CA VAL A 341 -6.13 34.15 6.92
C VAL A 341 -6.09 32.90 7.79
N VAL A 342 -5.15 32.86 8.74
CA VAL A 342 -5.12 31.82 9.78
C VAL A 342 -6.34 32.01 10.68
N TYR A 343 -7.04 30.92 10.95
CA TYR A 343 -8.24 30.96 11.78
C TYR A 343 -8.10 29.94 12.91
N ASP A 344 -8.04 30.43 14.14
CA ASP A 344 -7.90 29.61 15.34
C ASP A 344 -9.21 28.88 15.64
N TYR A 345 -9.07 27.65 16.12
CA TYR A 345 -10.16 26.77 16.46
C TYR A 345 -9.80 25.92 17.68
N GLU A 346 -10.81 25.38 18.33
CA GLU A 346 -10.70 24.38 19.37
C GLU A 346 -11.41 23.10 18.91
N ILE A 347 -10.72 21.95 19.00
CA ILE A 347 -11.33 20.64 18.78
C ILE A 347 -12.03 20.25 20.08
N ASN A 348 -13.35 20.16 20.08
CA ASN A 348 -14.12 19.77 21.25
C ASN A 348 -14.21 18.24 21.36
N ASP A 349 -14.46 17.55 20.25
CA ASP A 349 -14.41 16.09 20.10
C ASP A 349 -14.31 15.71 18.60
N ASP A 350 -14.51 14.42 18.26
CA ASP A 350 -14.42 13.92 16.88
C ASP A 350 -15.43 14.56 15.90
N ASN A 351 -16.54 15.09 16.42
CA ASN A 351 -17.64 15.65 15.66
C ASN A 351 -17.86 17.14 15.94
N HIS A 352 -17.24 17.73 16.96
CA HIS A 352 -17.48 19.13 17.33
C HIS A 352 -16.22 19.99 17.29
N ILE A 353 -16.34 21.16 16.68
CA ILE A 353 -15.28 22.17 16.57
C ILE A 353 -15.83 23.55 16.92
N THR A 354 -15.03 24.36 17.62
CA THR A 354 -15.35 25.75 17.94
C THR A 354 -14.42 26.68 17.17
N PHE A 355 -14.99 27.61 16.40
CA PHE A 355 -14.23 28.64 15.69
C PHE A 355 -14.02 29.86 16.59
N ILE A 356 -12.76 30.18 16.89
CA ILE A 356 -12.38 31.24 17.85
C ILE A 356 -12.23 32.58 17.12
N GLY A 357 -11.40 32.65 16.08
CA GLY A 357 -11.19 33.90 15.35
C GLY A 357 -9.91 33.92 14.53
N THR A 358 -9.65 35.06 13.88
CA THR A 358 -8.44 35.24 13.07
C THR A 358 -7.20 35.41 13.93
N ASN A 359 -6.12 34.74 13.54
CA ASN A 359 -4.80 34.89 14.15
C ASN A 359 -3.93 35.77 13.23
N GLU A 360 -3.69 37.02 13.65
CA GLU A 360 -3.06 38.06 12.83
C GLU A 360 -1.50 38.16 12.78
N PRO A 361 -0.66 37.34 13.47
CA PRO A 361 0.79 37.37 13.25
C PRO A 361 1.09 37.10 11.77
N ALA A 362 1.70 38.10 11.11
CA ALA A 362 1.55 38.47 9.71
C ALA A 362 1.80 37.42 8.60
N THR A 363 2.08 36.17 8.88
CA THR A 363 2.26 35.06 7.91
C THR A 363 2.50 33.71 8.62
N ALA A 364 2.27 33.61 9.93
CA ALA A 364 2.77 32.47 10.71
C ALA A 364 2.33 31.14 10.09
N LYS A 365 3.32 30.40 9.58
CA LYS A 365 3.16 29.04 9.01
C LYS A 365 2.28 28.93 7.76
N LEU A 366 2.05 30.05 7.06
CA LEU A 366 1.49 30.05 5.71
C LEU A 366 2.62 29.88 4.69
N ASN A 367 2.47 28.96 3.76
CA ASN A 367 3.40 28.79 2.65
C ASN A 367 3.05 29.75 1.49
N GLY A 368 4.08 30.33 0.87
CA GLY A 368 3.97 31.28 -0.24
C GLY A 368 3.62 32.72 0.18
N ALA A 369 4.65 33.54 0.39
CA ALA A 369 4.55 34.95 0.83
C ALA A 369 3.71 35.87 -0.10
N GLN A 370 3.44 35.46 -1.35
CA GLN A 370 2.67 36.24 -2.34
C GLN A 370 1.14 36.04 -2.24
N ASN A 371 0.66 35.07 -1.46
CA ASN A 371 -0.76 34.73 -1.33
C ASN A 371 -1.39 35.17 0.01
N ASN A 372 -0.69 35.98 0.82
CA ASN A 372 -1.27 36.59 2.01
C ASN A 372 -1.90 37.97 1.70
N ASN A 373 -2.81 38.00 0.72
CA ASN A 373 -3.57 39.22 0.39
C ASN A 373 -4.67 39.54 1.41
N TYR A 374 -4.71 38.85 2.56
CA TYR A 374 -5.75 39.04 3.57
C TYR A 374 -5.89 40.51 4.01
N SER A 375 -4.77 41.17 4.36
CA SER A 375 -4.80 42.57 4.79
C SER A 375 -5.37 43.51 3.71
N ALA A 376 -5.09 43.22 2.43
CA ALA A 376 -5.66 43.94 1.31
C ALA A 376 -7.16 43.65 1.15
N PHE A 377 -7.59 42.40 1.28
CA PHE A 377 -9.01 42.01 1.20
C PHE A 377 -9.84 42.58 2.34
N LYS A 378 -9.28 42.63 3.55
CA LYS A 378 -9.85 43.29 4.72
C LYS A 378 -10.08 44.79 4.44
N ARG A 379 -9.00 45.49 4.05
CA ARG A 379 -9.02 46.94 3.81
C ARG A 379 -9.89 47.35 2.62
N LEU A 380 -9.85 46.58 1.52
CA LEU A 380 -10.45 46.97 0.26
C LEU A 380 -11.80 46.33 0.02
N PHE A 381 -12.02 45.07 0.43
CA PHE A 381 -13.17 44.28 -0.02
C PHE A 381 -14.07 43.81 1.13
N ARG A 382 -13.98 44.43 2.32
CA ARG A 382 -14.84 44.10 3.49
C ARG A 382 -14.81 42.63 3.88
N PHE A 383 -13.65 41.98 3.77
CA PHE A 383 -13.55 40.54 4.04
C PHE A 383 -13.85 40.16 5.51
N ASP A 384 -13.75 41.09 6.45
CA ASP A 384 -14.17 40.84 7.85
C ASP A 384 -15.66 40.49 7.97
N ASP A 385 -16.51 41.04 7.09
CA ASP A 385 -17.95 40.72 7.06
C ASP A 385 -18.21 39.26 6.63
N VAL A 386 -17.25 38.64 5.92
CA VAL A 386 -17.27 37.21 5.59
C VAL A 386 -16.88 36.39 6.81
N LEU A 387 -15.79 36.78 7.48
CA LEU A 387 -15.19 36.02 8.58
C LEU A 387 -16.07 35.97 9.83
N VAL A 388 -16.83 37.02 10.10
CA VAL A 388 -17.77 37.04 11.23
C VAL A 388 -18.90 36.01 11.07
N ARG A 389 -19.11 35.44 9.88
CA ARG A 389 -20.14 34.41 9.63
C ARG A 389 -19.76 33.00 10.06
N PHE A 390 -18.54 32.82 10.54
CA PHE A 390 -18.16 31.62 11.29
C PHE A 390 -18.46 31.77 12.79
N LYS A 391 -19.03 32.91 13.19
CA LYS A 391 -19.61 33.18 14.51
C LYS A 391 -21.12 33.35 14.36
N LEU A 392 -21.89 32.96 15.38
CA LEU A 392 -23.33 33.18 15.40
C LEU A 392 -23.63 34.47 16.18
N ASN A 393 -24.21 35.47 15.51
CA ASN A 393 -24.48 36.79 16.10
C ASN A 393 -23.25 37.46 16.75
N GLY A 394 -22.05 37.21 16.22
CA GLY A 394 -20.78 37.73 16.75
C GLY A 394 -20.24 36.96 17.96
N LEU A 395 -20.94 35.93 18.43
CA LEU A 395 -20.50 35.05 19.52
C LEU A 395 -19.81 33.81 18.96
N GLU A 396 -18.78 33.34 19.66
CA GLU A 396 -18.17 32.04 19.41
C GLU A 396 -19.25 30.94 19.51
N THR A 397 -19.24 30.02 18.56
CA THR A 397 -20.19 28.91 18.52
C THR A 397 -19.44 27.63 18.17
N ALA A 398 -19.76 26.57 18.90
CA ALA A 398 -19.41 25.23 18.47
C ALA A 398 -20.28 24.84 17.27
N TYR A 399 -19.72 24.01 16.40
CA TYR A 399 -20.39 23.39 15.27
C TYR A 399 -20.27 21.88 15.39
N GLU A 400 -21.39 21.19 15.22
CA GLU A 400 -21.38 19.78 14.83
C GLU A 400 -20.97 19.68 13.36
N VAL A 401 -19.92 18.91 13.10
CA VAL A 401 -19.36 18.61 11.78
C VAL A 401 -19.91 17.27 11.33
N SER A 402 -20.55 17.26 10.16
CA SER A 402 -21.06 16.03 9.55
C SER A 402 -20.53 15.86 8.14
N LEU A 403 -20.19 14.62 7.79
CA LEU A 403 -19.76 14.22 6.46
C LEU A 403 -20.94 13.60 5.72
N ASN A 404 -21.07 13.87 4.42
CA ASN A 404 -22.08 13.21 3.60
C ASN A 404 -21.77 11.71 3.38
N ASP A 405 -20.49 11.35 3.39
CA ASP A 405 -19.99 9.98 3.30
C ASP A 405 -18.75 9.89 4.22
N PRO A 406 -18.76 9.03 5.26
CA PRO A 406 -17.62 8.87 6.17
C PRO A 406 -16.35 8.30 5.52
N LYS A 407 -16.49 7.52 4.44
CA LYS A 407 -15.37 6.86 3.75
C LYS A 407 -14.75 7.78 2.71
N ASN A 408 -15.60 8.44 1.92
CA ASN A 408 -15.20 9.30 0.81
C ASN A 408 -15.94 10.64 0.87
N PRO A 409 -15.63 11.50 1.85
CA PRO A 409 -16.38 12.74 2.03
C PRO A 409 -16.18 13.65 0.82
N THR A 410 -17.30 14.08 0.23
CA THR A 410 -17.35 15.07 -0.87
C THR A 410 -18.04 16.36 -0.44
N LYS A 411 -18.69 16.35 0.72
CA LYS A 411 -19.38 17.49 1.33
C LYS A 411 -19.30 17.42 2.86
N ILE A 412 -19.12 18.57 3.49
CA ILE A 412 -19.20 18.75 4.94
C ILE A 412 -20.28 19.77 5.26
N THR A 413 -21.03 19.50 6.33
CA THR A 413 -21.96 20.45 6.93
C THR A 413 -21.52 20.77 8.35
N LEU A 414 -21.39 22.06 8.63
CA LEU A 414 -21.24 22.62 9.97
C LEU A 414 -22.60 23.09 10.46
N THR A 415 -23.14 22.46 11.51
CA THR A 415 -24.41 22.84 12.12
C THR A 415 -24.12 23.51 13.46
N SER A 416 -24.55 24.75 13.65
CA SER A 416 -24.31 25.44 14.93
C SER A 416 -25.01 24.71 16.07
N VAL A 417 -24.30 24.52 17.18
CA VAL A 417 -24.86 23.93 18.40
C VAL A 417 -25.83 24.89 19.10
N LEU A 418 -25.64 26.20 18.93
CA LEU A 418 -26.49 27.24 19.51
C LEU A 418 -27.79 27.44 18.71
N ASP A 419 -27.73 27.31 17.39
CA ASP A 419 -28.89 27.37 16.50
C ASP A 419 -28.75 26.33 15.37
N PRO A 420 -29.40 25.16 15.48
CA PRO A 420 -29.32 24.11 14.46
C PRO A 420 -29.86 24.50 13.08
N THR A 421 -30.57 25.63 12.95
CA THR A 421 -31.00 26.17 11.66
C THR A 421 -29.88 26.94 10.95
N TYR A 422 -28.84 27.34 11.69
CA TYR A 422 -27.64 27.96 11.15
C TYR A 422 -26.65 26.89 10.68
N LYS A 423 -26.60 26.70 9.36
CA LYS A 423 -25.73 25.71 8.71
C LYS A 423 -24.80 26.36 7.71
N LEU A 424 -23.53 25.95 7.73
CA LEU A 424 -22.53 26.26 6.71
C LEU A 424 -22.18 24.96 5.98
N VAL A 425 -22.28 24.94 4.67
CA VAL A 425 -22.07 23.72 3.86
C VAL A 425 -20.95 23.95 2.88
N PHE A 426 -20.06 22.97 2.74
CA PHE A 426 -18.88 23.06 1.89
C PHE A 426 -18.69 21.79 1.07
N ASN A 427 -18.29 21.95 -0.19
CA ASN A 427 -17.94 20.89 -1.11
C ASN A 427 -16.42 20.69 -1.12
N LYS A 428 -15.96 19.45 -1.33
CA LYS A 428 -14.54 19.10 -1.34
C LYS A 428 -13.78 19.83 -2.46
N GLY A 429 -12.56 20.26 -2.15
CA GLY A 429 -11.63 20.92 -3.05
C GLY A 429 -11.81 22.44 -3.13
N ILE A 430 -10.93 23.09 -3.89
CA ILE A 430 -10.98 24.52 -4.16
C ILE A 430 -11.58 24.73 -5.55
N SER A 431 -12.70 25.44 -5.62
CA SER A 431 -13.40 25.74 -6.87
C SER A 431 -13.90 27.19 -6.90
N LEU A 432 -14.22 27.67 -8.12
CA LEU A 432 -14.86 28.97 -8.27
C LEU A 432 -16.37 28.84 -7.98
N VAL A 433 -16.92 29.88 -7.37
CA VAL A 433 -18.30 29.99 -6.94
C VAL A 433 -18.88 31.30 -7.48
N ASN A 434 -20.14 31.26 -7.91
CA ASN A 434 -20.85 32.44 -8.40
C ASN A 434 -21.65 33.10 -7.27
N PHE A 435 -21.15 34.24 -6.77
CA PHE A 435 -21.81 35.04 -5.72
C PHE A 435 -22.77 36.10 -6.27
N ASN A 436 -23.22 35.98 -7.53
CA ASN A 436 -24.19 36.90 -8.12
C ASN A 436 -25.65 36.53 -7.81
#